data_AF-A0A6M2D4G6-F1
#
_entry.id   AF-A0A6M2D4G6-F1
#
_cell.length_a   1.000
_cell.length_b   1.000
_cell.length_c   1.000
_cell.angle_alpha   90.00
_cell.angle_beta   90.00
_cell.angle_gamma   90.00
#
_symmetry.space_group_name_H-M   'P 1'
#
loop_
_entity.id
_entity.type
_entity.pdbx_description
1 polymer ?
#
loop_
_entity_poly.entity_id
_entity_poly.type
_entity_poly.pdbx_seq_one_letter_code
_entity_poly.pdbx_strand_id
1 'polypeptide(L)'
;PEELRASLARSEIATSSIREKSLKIQMSCAAYNTTYQMSRMARHLATAIKEGIIYTKDLTAEFLDEYVSLTECPPAELLLRSAGDQRFSDFEVLQCNYAHFHLGSKKWPAVGFGDWLRAMIEFQLNWPDIEAVKEKHAKMASYGSGRSDPEQVIRQRKFLRHVHAANILNMERLAGLHNSVM
;
A
#
# COMPACT_ATOMS: atom_id res chain seq x y z
N PRO A 1 -18.58 10.75 -5.27
CA PRO A 1 -19.63 11.52 -4.55
C PRO A 1 -19.15 11.94 -3.15
N GLU A 2 -19.57 13.11 -2.66
CA GLU A 2 -19.15 13.59 -1.34
C GLU A 2 -19.66 12.71 -0.20
N GLU A 3 -20.94 12.33 -0.24
CA GLU A 3 -21.55 11.44 0.75
C GLU A 3 -20.83 10.09 0.85
N LEU A 4 -20.43 9.51 -0.28
CA LEU A 4 -19.67 8.25 -0.32
C LEU A 4 -18.31 8.40 0.37
N ARG A 5 -17.57 9.49 0.08
CA ARG A 5 -16.27 9.76 0.72
C ARG A 5 -16.43 9.94 2.23
N ALA A 6 -17.45 10.68 2.66
CA ALA A 6 -17.74 10.90 4.07
C ALA A 6 -18.12 9.58 4.78
N SER A 7 -18.91 8.73 4.12
CA SER A 7 -19.27 7.42 4.65
C SER A 7 -18.05 6.50 4.82
N LEU A 8 -17.19 6.41 3.81
CA LEU A 8 -15.96 5.62 3.88
C LEU A 8 -15.03 6.13 4.99
N ALA A 9 -14.82 7.44 5.08
CA ALA A 9 -14.00 8.05 6.13
C ALA A 9 -14.53 7.75 7.53
N ARG A 10 -15.85 7.83 7.75
CA ARG A 10 -16.47 7.46 9.03
C ARG A 10 -16.25 5.98 9.37
N SER A 11 -16.41 5.08 8.41
CA SER A 11 -16.16 3.65 8.60
C SER A 11 -14.72 3.37 8.99
N GLU A 12 -13.76 3.98 8.29
CA GLU A 12 -12.34 3.81 8.58
C GLU A 12 -11.98 4.31 9.99
N ILE A 13 -12.40 5.54 10.34
CA ILE A 13 -12.20 6.12 11.68
C ILE A 13 -12.81 5.23 12.77
N ALA A 14 -14.05 4.76 12.59
CA ALA A 14 -14.73 3.90 13.55
C ALA A 14 -13.97 2.57 13.81
N THR A 15 -13.21 2.09 12.82
CA THR A 15 -12.42 0.85 12.93
C THR A 15 -10.94 1.07 13.25
N SER A 16 -10.45 2.32 13.22
CA SER A 16 -9.02 2.66 13.33
C SER A 16 -8.37 2.33 14.67
N SER A 17 -9.17 2.27 15.75
CA SER A 17 -8.69 2.03 17.12
C SER A 17 -8.79 0.56 17.56
N ILE A 18 -9.31 -0.31 16.71
CA ILE A 18 -9.44 -1.74 17.01
C ILE A 18 -8.03 -2.34 17.02
N ARG A 19 -7.64 -2.98 18.13
CA ARG A 19 -6.29 -3.53 18.37
C ARG A 19 -6.26 -5.03 18.70
N GLU A 20 -7.34 -5.74 18.43
CA GLU A 20 -7.40 -7.19 18.68
C GLU A 20 -6.34 -7.97 17.87
N LYS A 21 -5.66 -8.92 18.53
CA LYS A 21 -4.55 -9.70 17.94
C LYS A 21 -4.97 -10.57 16.74
N SER A 22 -6.26 -10.78 16.51
CA SER A 22 -6.85 -11.52 15.40
C SER A 22 -7.47 -10.62 14.33
N LEU A 23 -7.06 -9.35 14.25
CA LEU A 23 -7.63 -8.38 13.33
C LEU A 23 -7.57 -8.87 11.88
N LYS A 24 -8.74 -9.09 11.29
CA LYS A 24 -8.91 -9.24 9.84
C LYS A 24 -9.09 -7.84 9.29
N ILE A 25 -8.01 -7.24 8.79
CA ILE A 25 -8.11 -5.95 8.09
C ILE A 25 -8.69 -6.22 6.71
N GLN A 26 -9.85 -5.64 6.41
CA GLN A 26 -10.42 -5.65 5.07
C GLN A 26 -10.19 -4.30 4.43
N MET A 27 -9.36 -4.27 3.39
CA MET A 27 -9.18 -3.10 2.53
C MET A 27 -10.12 -3.17 1.33
N SER A 28 -10.77 -2.06 0.99
CA SER A 28 -11.65 -1.96 -0.16
C SER A 28 -11.19 -0.82 -1.07
N CYS A 29 -10.88 -1.13 -2.32
CA CYS A 29 -10.44 -0.14 -3.30
C CYS A 29 -11.62 0.39 -4.11
N ALA A 30 -11.83 1.71 -4.12
CA ALA A 30 -12.87 2.38 -4.90
C ALA A 30 -12.29 3.55 -5.68
N ALA A 31 -12.60 3.63 -6.98
CA ALA A 31 -12.01 4.62 -7.90
C ALA A 31 -10.46 4.63 -7.84
N TYR A 32 -9.87 3.44 -7.75
CA TYR A 32 -8.43 3.23 -7.57
C TYR A 32 -7.76 2.79 -8.88
N ASN A 33 -6.55 3.28 -9.13
CA ASN A 33 -5.61 2.72 -10.10
C ASN A 33 -4.16 3.11 -9.72
N THR A 34 -3.20 2.26 -10.08
CA THR A 34 -1.78 2.40 -9.71
C THR A 34 -1.15 3.61 -10.40
N THR A 35 -1.55 3.91 -11.64
CA THR A 35 -1.08 5.11 -12.36
C THR A 35 -1.37 6.41 -11.60
N TYR A 36 -2.57 6.55 -11.05
CA TYR A 36 -2.97 7.72 -10.26
C TYR A 36 -2.24 7.78 -8.91
N GLN A 37 -2.07 6.64 -8.25
CA GLN A 37 -1.25 6.50 -7.04
C GLN A 37 0.18 7.01 -7.30
N MET A 38 0.83 6.53 -8.36
CA MET A 38 2.17 6.98 -8.75
C MET A 38 2.23 8.48 -9.02
N SER A 39 1.24 9.03 -9.76
CA SER A 39 1.15 10.46 -10.02
C SER A 39 1.01 11.29 -8.74
N ARG A 40 0.20 10.82 -7.78
CA ARG A 40 -0.02 11.47 -6.48
C ARG A 40 1.26 11.44 -5.64
N MET A 41 1.91 10.28 -5.54
CA MET A 41 3.18 10.10 -4.85
C MET A 41 4.26 11.02 -5.43
N ALA A 42 4.44 11.00 -6.76
CA ALA A 42 5.45 11.83 -7.43
C ALA A 42 5.23 13.33 -7.18
N ARG A 43 3.99 13.82 -7.25
CA ARG A 43 3.66 15.22 -6.93
C ARG A 43 3.96 15.58 -5.48
N HIS A 44 3.63 14.69 -4.54
CA HIS A 44 3.88 14.94 -3.12
C HIS A 44 5.38 14.99 -2.80
N LEU A 45 6.13 14.01 -3.30
CA LEU A 45 7.59 13.95 -3.14
C LEU A 45 8.29 15.15 -3.80
N ALA A 46 7.87 15.54 -5.01
CA ALA A 46 8.43 16.71 -5.69
C ALA A 46 8.18 18.00 -4.91
N THR A 47 7.01 18.15 -4.29
CA THR A 47 6.69 19.30 -3.43
C THR A 47 7.57 19.30 -2.18
N ALA A 48 7.71 18.15 -1.51
CA ALA A 48 8.57 18.01 -0.33
C ALA A 48 10.05 18.29 -0.62
N ILE A 49 10.54 17.93 -1.82
CA ILE A 49 11.89 18.27 -2.28
C ILE A 49 12.02 19.77 -2.53
N LYS A 50 11.05 20.38 -3.21
CA LYS A 50 11.03 21.82 -3.48
C LYS A 50 11.05 22.65 -2.19
N GLU A 51 10.38 22.16 -1.15
CA GLU A 51 10.30 22.80 0.18
C GLU A 51 11.51 22.47 1.07
N GLY A 52 12.45 21.64 0.62
CA GLY A 52 13.64 21.26 1.38
C GLY A 52 13.35 20.35 2.59
N ILE A 53 12.19 19.69 2.62
CA ILE A 53 11.80 18.74 3.68
C ILE A 53 12.59 17.44 3.54
N ILE A 54 12.74 16.97 2.30
CA ILE A 54 13.57 15.83 1.88
C ILE A 54 14.41 16.25 0.67
N TYR A 55 15.42 15.46 0.32
CA TYR A 55 16.28 15.68 -0.85
C TYR A 55 16.17 14.52 -1.83
N THR A 56 16.62 14.73 -3.08
CA THR A 56 16.65 13.66 -4.11
C THR A 56 17.42 12.43 -3.65
N LYS A 57 18.53 12.62 -2.91
CA LYS A 57 19.30 11.52 -2.30
C LYS A 57 18.51 10.72 -1.27
N ASP A 58 17.44 11.28 -0.70
CA ASP A 58 16.59 10.59 0.26
C ASP A 58 15.59 9.63 -0.41
N LEU A 59 15.44 9.69 -1.75
CA LEU A 59 14.56 8.80 -2.48
C LEU A 59 15.25 7.45 -2.75
N THR A 60 14.92 6.44 -1.94
CA THR A 60 15.35 5.05 -2.15
C THR A 60 14.13 4.16 -2.39
N ALA A 61 14.34 2.95 -2.91
CA ALA A 61 13.25 1.99 -3.13
C ALA A 61 12.51 1.68 -1.81
N GLU A 62 13.25 1.50 -0.73
CA GLU A 62 12.71 1.21 0.61
C GLU A 62 11.86 2.37 1.13
N PHE A 63 12.32 3.61 0.94
CA PHE A 63 11.56 4.79 1.33
C PHE A 63 10.26 4.95 0.52
N LEU A 64 10.29 4.63 -0.78
CA LEU A 64 9.09 4.64 -1.62
C LEU A 64 8.11 3.52 -1.23
N ASP A 65 8.62 2.32 -0.91
CA ASP A 65 7.81 1.20 -0.42
C ASP A 65 7.16 1.52 0.93
N GLU A 66 7.90 2.14 1.87
CA GLU A 66 7.34 2.63 3.13
C GLU A 66 6.27 3.70 2.91
N TYR A 67 6.51 4.65 1.99
CA TYR A 67 5.54 5.68 1.63
C TYR A 67 4.24 5.07 1.07
N VAL A 68 4.35 4.14 0.13
CA VAL A 68 3.17 3.46 -0.46
C VAL A 68 2.44 2.65 0.61
N SER A 69 3.18 1.88 1.42
CA SER A 69 2.60 1.07 2.50
C SER A 69 1.82 1.91 3.51
N LEU A 70 2.33 3.10 3.82
CA LEU A 70 1.72 4.04 4.76
C LEU A 70 0.50 4.77 4.20
N THR A 71 0.54 5.12 2.90
CA THR A 71 -0.48 5.97 2.27
C THR A 71 -1.59 5.20 1.57
N GLU A 72 -1.39 3.90 1.35
CA GLU A 72 -2.29 3.04 0.59
C GLU A 72 -2.50 1.73 1.38
N CYS A 73 -1.69 0.71 1.12
CA CYS A 73 -1.79 -0.61 1.74
C CYS A 73 -0.41 -1.31 1.73
N PRO A 74 -0.17 -2.24 2.67
CA PRO A 74 1.08 -3.01 2.68
C PRO A 74 1.23 -3.88 1.43
N PRO A 75 2.45 -4.35 1.12
CA PRO A 75 2.68 -5.27 0.02
C PRO A 75 1.77 -6.50 0.10
N ALA A 76 1.24 -6.90 -1.05
CA ALA A 76 0.43 -8.09 -1.18
C ALA A 76 1.34 -9.33 -1.29
N GLU A 77 0.92 -10.44 -0.68
CA GLU A 77 1.61 -11.72 -0.79
C GLU A 77 0.93 -12.68 -1.77
N LEU A 78 -0.38 -12.52 -1.94
CA LEU A 78 -1.22 -13.30 -2.84
C LEU A 78 -2.22 -12.37 -3.53
N LEU A 79 -2.25 -12.40 -4.86
CA LEU A 79 -3.28 -11.78 -5.68
C LEU A 79 -4.14 -12.88 -6.30
N LEU A 80 -5.41 -12.93 -5.90
CA LEU A 80 -6.43 -13.77 -6.53
C LEU A 80 -7.19 -12.94 -7.56
N ARG A 81 -7.12 -13.35 -8.83
CA ARG A 81 -7.89 -12.76 -9.92
C ARG A 81 -8.84 -13.79 -10.53
N SER A 82 -10.08 -13.39 -10.75
CA SER A 82 -11.14 -14.25 -11.27
C SER A 82 -11.46 -13.96 -12.75
N ALA A 83 -12.40 -14.69 -13.32
CA ALA A 83 -12.93 -14.56 -14.68
C ALA A 83 -11.95 -14.88 -15.83
N GLY A 84 -10.82 -15.52 -15.54
CA GLY A 84 -9.86 -15.99 -16.55
C GLY A 84 -8.95 -14.90 -17.15
N ASP A 85 -9.01 -13.68 -16.62
CA ASP A 85 -8.19 -12.57 -17.08
C ASP A 85 -6.74 -12.68 -16.59
N GLN A 86 -5.77 -12.62 -17.52
CA GLN A 86 -4.33 -12.62 -17.23
C GLN A 86 -3.72 -11.21 -17.39
N ARG A 87 -4.14 -10.28 -16.51
CA ARG A 87 -3.62 -8.90 -16.49
C ARG A 87 -3.75 -8.30 -15.10
N PHE A 88 -3.09 -7.16 -14.84
CA PHE A 88 -3.29 -6.40 -13.61
C PHE A 88 -4.50 -5.47 -13.66
N SER A 89 -4.82 -4.92 -14.85
CA SER A 89 -5.82 -3.85 -14.97
C SER A 89 -5.53 -2.65 -14.08
N ASP A 90 -4.24 -2.28 -13.97
CA ASP A 90 -3.78 -1.13 -13.18
C ASP A 90 -4.13 -1.23 -11.68
N PHE A 91 -4.27 -2.46 -11.16
CA PHE A 91 -4.62 -2.74 -9.77
C PHE A 91 -3.41 -3.22 -8.96
N GLU A 92 -3.02 -2.43 -7.96
CA GLU A 92 -2.05 -2.73 -6.90
C GLU A 92 -0.69 -3.20 -7.43
N VAL A 93 -0.24 -2.61 -8.54
CA VAL A 93 0.98 -3.07 -9.24
C VAL A 93 2.22 -2.89 -8.38
N LEU A 94 2.33 -1.78 -7.65
CA LEU A 94 3.47 -1.53 -6.76
C LEU A 94 3.48 -2.51 -5.58
N GLN A 95 2.31 -2.79 -5.01
CA GLN A 95 2.16 -3.66 -3.85
C GLN A 95 2.29 -5.15 -4.21
N CYS A 96 2.06 -5.53 -5.47
CA CYS A 96 2.14 -6.91 -5.94
C CYS A 96 3.55 -7.33 -6.40
N ASN A 97 4.61 -6.57 -6.11
CA ASN A 97 5.97 -6.82 -6.61
C ASN A 97 6.48 -8.27 -6.36
N TYR A 98 6.10 -8.86 -5.22
CA TYR A 98 6.46 -10.25 -4.86
C TYR A 98 5.23 -11.12 -4.54
N ALA A 99 4.04 -10.70 -4.98
CA ALA A 99 2.83 -11.45 -4.74
C ALA A 99 2.79 -12.71 -5.62
N HIS A 100 2.32 -13.81 -5.07
CA HIS A 100 1.92 -14.98 -5.85
C HIS A 100 0.60 -14.68 -6.58
N PHE A 101 0.48 -15.08 -7.84
CA PHE A 101 -0.73 -14.82 -8.63
C PHE A 101 -1.54 -16.09 -8.85
N HIS A 102 -2.74 -16.11 -8.30
CA HIS A 102 -3.74 -17.13 -8.59
C HIS A 102 -4.76 -16.59 -9.60
N LEU A 103 -4.72 -17.09 -10.83
CA LEU A 103 -5.60 -16.67 -11.93
C LEU A 103 -6.69 -17.73 -12.17
N GLY A 104 -7.86 -17.53 -11.56
CA GLY A 104 -9.01 -18.42 -11.64
C GLY A 104 -9.95 -18.11 -12.81
N SER A 105 -10.50 -19.14 -13.45
CA SER A 105 -11.44 -19.01 -14.58
C SER A 105 -12.89 -18.70 -14.17
N LYS A 106 -13.28 -19.01 -12.93
CA LYS A 106 -14.62 -18.74 -12.42
C LYS A 106 -14.88 -17.24 -12.32
N LYS A 107 -16.09 -16.79 -12.62
CA LYS A 107 -16.51 -15.41 -12.37
C LYS A 107 -16.59 -15.13 -10.86
N TRP A 108 -16.33 -13.90 -10.43
CA TRP A 108 -16.30 -13.51 -9.01
C TRP A 108 -17.49 -14.04 -8.17
N PRO A 109 -18.77 -13.94 -8.60
CA PRO A 109 -19.90 -14.45 -7.81
C PRO A 109 -19.91 -15.98 -7.61
N ALA A 110 -19.13 -16.72 -8.40
CA ALA A 110 -19.00 -18.17 -8.32
C ALA A 110 -17.71 -18.61 -7.60
N VAL A 111 -16.84 -17.68 -7.19
CA VAL A 111 -15.65 -17.98 -6.40
C VAL A 111 -16.09 -18.33 -4.98
N GLY A 112 -15.70 -19.52 -4.52
CA GLY A 112 -16.05 -20.03 -3.19
C GLY A 112 -14.83 -20.36 -2.34
N PHE A 113 -15.10 -20.91 -1.14
CA PHE A 113 -14.05 -21.29 -0.19
C PHE A 113 -13.00 -22.25 -0.77
N GLY A 114 -13.42 -23.21 -1.60
CA GLY A 114 -12.48 -24.14 -2.24
C GLY A 114 -11.50 -23.46 -3.19
N ASP A 115 -11.92 -22.40 -3.88
CA ASP A 115 -11.05 -21.61 -4.76
C ASP A 115 -10.04 -20.79 -3.93
N TRP A 116 -10.49 -20.23 -2.81
CA TRP A 116 -9.62 -19.55 -1.84
C TRP A 116 -8.57 -20.50 -1.25
N LEU A 117 -8.98 -21.69 -0.81
CA LEU A 117 -8.07 -22.70 -0.26
C LEU A 117 -7.02 -23.11 -1.30
N ARG A 118 -7.44 -23.30 -2.55
CA ARG A 118 -6.52 -23.59 -3.65
C ARG A 118 -5.49 -22.49 -3.84
N ALA A 119 -5.91 -21.23 -3.89
CA ALA A 119 -5.00 -20.08 -4.03
C ALA A 119 -3.99 -20.01 -2.86
N MET A 120 -4.43 -20.31 -1.63
CA MET A 120 -3.55 -20.37 -0.47
C MET A 120 -2.53 -21.51 -0.55
N ILE A 121 -2.94 -22.70 -0.98
CA ILE A 121 -2.04 -23.84 -1.15
C ILE A 121 -1.00 -23.52 -2.23
N GLU A 122 -1.41 -22.97 -3.37
CA GLU A 122 -0.50 -22.56 -4.43
C GLU A 122 0.50 -21.51 -3.92
N PHE A 123 0.04 -20.50 -3.18
CA PHE A 123 0.92 -19.54 -2.51
C PHE A 123 1.95 -20.21 -1.59
N GLN A 124 1.52 -21.09 -0.69
CA GLN A 124 2.40 -21.77 0.26
C GLN A 124 3.45 -22.65 -0.44
N LEU A 125 3.06 -23.35 -1.52
CA LEU A 125 3.99 -24.17 -2.30
C LEU A 125 5.06 -23.34 -3.01
N ASN A 126 4.74 -22.12 -3.42
CA ASN A 126 5.66 -21.21 -4.10
C ASN A 126 6.43 -20.27 -3.14
N TRP A 127 6.09 -20.26 -1.85
CA TRP A 127 6.71 -19.36 -0.87
C TRP A 127 8.24 -19.43 -0.82
N PRO A 128 8.89 -20.62 -0.84
CA PRO A 128 10.35 -20.69 -0.80
C PRO A 128 11.04 -19.95 -1.96
N ASP A 129 10.47 -20.04 -3.17
CA ASP A 129 11.01 -19.35 -4.34
C ASP A 129 10.82 -17.84 -4.24
N ILE A 130 9.65 -17.40 -3.76
CA ILE A 130 9.35 -15.98 -3.51
C ILE A 130 10.33 -15.40 -2.49
N GLU A 131 10.58 -16.11 -1.39
CA GLU A 131 11.52 -15.71 -0.34
C GLU A 131 12.96 -15.61 -0.87
N ALA A 132 13.40 -16.60 -1.66
CA ALA A 132 14.71 -16.58 -2.30
C ALA A 132 14.89 -15.37 -3.23
N VAL A 133 13.85 -14.99 -3.99
CA VAL A 133 13.86 -13.79 -4.84
C VAL A 133 13.94 -12.51 -3.99
N LYS A 134 13.13 -12.40 -2.92
CA LYS A 134 13.17 -11.26 -1.99
C LYS A 134 14.56 -11.09 -1.38
N GLU A 135 15.18 -12.17 -0.90
CA GLU A 135 16.56 -12.13 -0.36
C GLU A 135 17.57 -11.69 -1.40
N LYS A 136 17.49 -12.22 -2.62
CA LYS A 136 18.38 -11.84 -3.71
C LYS A 136 18.27 -10.34 -4.01
N HIS A 137 17.05 -9.81 -4.08
CA HIS A 137 16.80 -8.39 -4.34
C HIS A 137 17.29 -7.50 -3.19
N ALA A 138 17.07 -7.90 -1.93
CA ALA A 138 17.59 -7.20 -0.76
C ALA A 138 19.13 -7.15 -0.76
N LYS A 139 19.80 -8.26 -1.12
CA LYS A 139 21.26 -8.29 -1.29
C LYS A 139 21.70 -7.33 -2.40
N MET A 140 21.04 -7.35 -3.57
CA MET A 140 21.36 -6.43 -4.68
C MET A 140 21.20 -4.96 -4.30
N ALA A 141 20.13 -4.60 -3.56
CA ALA A 141 19.93 -3.24 -3.06
C ALA A 141 21.08 -2.79 -2.13
N SER A 142 21.54 -3.69 -1.25
CA SER A 142 22.63 -3.40 -0.31
C SER A 142 24.00 -3.13 -0.97
N TYR A 143 24.24 -3.64 -2.18
CA TYR A 143 25.48 -3.38 -2.93
C TYR A 143 25.51 -1.97 -3.55
N GLY A 144 24.34 -1.38 -3.83
CA GLY A 144 24.20 -0.05 -4.45
C GLY A 144 24.03 1.09 -3.44
N SER A 145 23.53 0.79 -2.23
CA SER A 145 23.40 1.78 -1.16
C SER A 145 24.73 1.92 -0.41
N GLY A 146 25.37 3.09 -0.49
CA GLY A 146 26.42 3.46 0.46
C GLY A 146 25.91 3.35 1.92
N ARG A 147 26.83 3.38 2.89
CA ARG A 147 26.50 3.40 4.33
C ARG A 147 25.30 4.31 4.60
N SER A 148 24.29 3.83 5.33
CA SER A 148 23.08 4.61 5.64
C SER A 148 23.46 5.93 6.31
N ASP A 149 23.17 7.06 5.65
CA ASP A 149 23.30 8.41 6.20
C ASP A 149 22.25 8.55 7.33
N PRO A 150 22.63 8.66 8.62
CA PRO A 150 21.66 8.76 9.71
C PRO A 150 20.71 9.94 9.53
N GLU A 151 21.19 11.04 8.93
CA GLU A 151 20.39 12.22 8.64
C GLU A 151 19.35 11.96 7.54
N GLN A 152 19.66 11.12 6.54
CA GLN A 152 18.70 10.67 5.53
C GLN A 152 17.55 9.91 6.19
N VAL A 153 17.86 8.96 7.08
CA VAL A 153 16.85 8.18 7.80
C VAL A 153 15.97 9.08 8.67
N ILE A 154 16.56 10.07 9.34
CA ILE A 154 15.80 11.05 10.16
C ILE A 154 14.83 11.86 9.29
N ARG A 155 15.29 12.38 8.14
CA ARG A 155 14.44 13.13 7.21
C ARG A 155 13.29 12.28 6.67
N GLN A 156 13.58 11.06 6.19
CA GLN A 156 12.58 10.12 5.69
C GLN A 156 11.50 9.83 6.75
N ARG A 157 11.90 9.48 7.98
CA ARG A 157 10.96 9.20 9.07
C ARG A 157 10.14 10.42 9.47
N LYS A 158 10.74 11.60 9.52
CA LYS A 158 10.02 12.84 9.82
C LYS A 158 8.97 13.14 8.75
N PHE A 159 9.34 12.97 7.47
CA PHE A 159 8.42 13.14 6.36
C PHE A 159 7.25 12.14 6.44
N LEU A 160 7.51 10.84 6.58
CA LEU A 160 6.47 9.82 6.69
C LEU A 160 5.50 10.10 7.85
N ARG A 161 6.00 10.52 9.02
CA ARG A 161 5.14 10.94 10.14
C ARG A 161 4.23 12.11 9.78
N HIS A 162 4.76 13.09 9.06
CA HIS A 162 3.95 14.23 8.59
C HIS A 162 2.87 13.78 7.61
N VAL A 163 3.21 12.91 6.64
CA VAL A 163 2.24 12.34 5.69
C VAL A 163 1.14 11.57 6.42
N HIS A 164 1.50 10.74 7.40
CA HIS A 164 0.53 10.00 8.21
C HIS A 164 -0.45 10.93 8.95
N ALA A 165 0.08 11.97 9.60
CA ALA A 165 -0.74 12.96 10.30
C ALA A 165 -1.68 13.70 9.33
N ALA A 166 -1.18 14.10 8.15
CA ALA A 166 -1.99 14.76 7.12
C ALA A 166 -3.12 13.85 6.59
N ASN A 167 -2.85 12.55 6.44
CA ASN A 167 -3.87 11.58 6.05
C ASN A 167 -4.98 11.45 7.10
N ILE A 168 -4.61 11.36 8.38
CA ILE A 168 -5.58 11.32 9.49
C ILE A 168 -6.45 12.58 9.50
N LEU A 169 -5.85 13.77 9.43
CA LEU A 169 -6.59 15.03 9.40
C LEU A 169 -7.52 15.12 8.19
N ASN A 170 -7.09 14.65 7.03
CA ASN A 170 -7.96 14.62 5.85
C ASN A 170 -9.13 13.65 6.02
N MET A 171 -8.93 12.48 6.66
CA MET A 171 -10.01 11.56 6.99
C MET A 171 -11.03 12.18 7.95
N GLU A 172 -10.57 12.83 9.03
CA GLU A 172 -11.43 13.52 9.99
C GLU A 172 -12.24 14.64 9.33
N ARG A 173 -11.61 15.41 8.43
CA ARG A 173 -12.27 16.44 7.63
C ARG A 173 -13.33 15.85 6.72
N LEU A 174 -13.03 14.76 6.01
CA LEU A 174 -14.01 14.07 5.14
C LEU A 174 -15.18 13.49 5.94
N ALA A 175 -14.92 13.01 7.16
CA ALA A 175 -15.96 12.49 8.05
C ALA A 175 -16.86 13.58 8.66
N GLY A 176 -16.50 14.86 8.52
CA GLY A 176 -17.22 16.00 9.08
C GLY A 176 -16.91 16.27 10.56
N LEU A 177 -15.84 15.69 11.11
CA LEU A 177 -15.46 15.84 12.51
C LEU A 177 -14.77 17.19 12.81
N HIS A 178 -14.32 17.90 11.77
CA HIS A 178 -13.54 19.14 11.89
C HIS A 178 -14.36 20.43 11.63
N ASN A 179 -15.69 20.38 11.75
CA ASN A 179 -16.61 21.53 11.53
C ASN A 179 -17.17 22.16 12.83
N SER A 180 -16.45 22.08 13.94
CA SER A 180 -16.89 22.66 15.24
C SER A 180 -15.85 23.58 15.89
N VAL A 181 -15.13 24.38 15.09
CA VAL A 181 -14.42 25.57 15.60
C VAL A 181 -14.56 26.71 14.58
N MET A 182 -15.66 27.45 14.68
CA MET A 182 -15.75 28.87 14.32
C MET A 182 -16.69 29.54 15.32
#